data_AF-A0A818K2E0-F1
#
_entry.id   AF-A0A818K2E0-F1
#
_cell.length_a   1.000
_cell.length_b   1.000
_cell.length_c   1.000
_cell.angle_alpha   90.00
_cell.angle_beta   90.00
_cell.angle_gamma   90.00
#
_symmetry.space_group_name_H-M   'P 1'
#
loop_
_entity.id
_entity.type
_entity.pdbx_description
1 polymer ?
#
loop_
_entity_poly.entity_id
_entity_poly.type
_entity_poly.pdbx_seq_one_letter_code
_entity_poly.pdbx_strand_id
1 'polypeptide(L)' 'IDVIGSVIVEIELTNGINGVGISIGGEPACYIIEHHFSRFLKGEDQHNIEYLWDLMWCSLINYGRKGLTIQAISAVDIAL' A
#
# COMPACT_ATOMS: atom_id res chain seq x y z
N ILE A 1 19.77 -11.59 -7.81
CA ILE A 1 19.14 -10.92 -6.64
C ILE A 1 18.09 -9.89 -7.07
N ASP A 2 18.09 -9.41 -8.33
CA ASP A 2 17.05 -8.52 -8.90
C ASP A 2 15.84 -9.25 -9.54
N VAL A 3 15.14 -10.08 -8.78
CA VAL A 3 13.98 -10.83 -9.34
C VAL A 3 12.64 -10.14 -9.07
N ILE A 4 12.55 -9.35 -7.99
CA ILE A 4 11.28 -8.78 -7.53
C ILE A 4 10.95 -7.48 -8.27
N GLY A 5 11.93 -6.59 -8.48
CA GLY A 5 11.68 -5.27 -9.07
C GLY A 5 11.01 -4.27 -8.12
N SER A 6 10.79 -3.06 -8.63
CA SER A 6 10.16 -1.97 -7.88
C SER A 6 8.65 -1.99 -8.03
N VAL A 7 7.95 -1.47 -7.03
CA VAL A 7 6.51 -1.16 -7.07
C VAL A 7 6.34 0.34 -6.91
N ILE A 8 5.44 0.92 -7.70
CA ILE A 8 5.05 2.32 -7.63
C ILE A 8 3.55 2.35 -7.35
N VAL A 9 3.14 3.11 -6.34
CA VAL A 9 1.75 3.31 -5.94
C VAL A 9 1.40 4.77 -6.18
N GLU A 10 0.24 4.99 -6.78
CA GLU A 10 -0.35 6.32 -6.95
C GLU A 10 -1.72 6.35 -6.27
N ILE A 11 -1.96 7.38 -5.45
CA ILE A 11 -3.23 7.61 -4.77
C ILE A 11 -3.78 8.95 -5.26
N GLU A 12 -4.90 8.90 -5.99
CA GLU A 12 -5.59 10.08 -6.49
C GLU A 12 -6.67 10.52 -5.49
N LEU A 13 -6.59 11.78 -5.09
CA LEU A 13 -7.56 12.42 -4.21
C LEU A 13 -8.67 13.08 -5.03
N THR A 14 -9.83 13.29 -4.40
CA THR A 14 -11.00 13.92 -5.05
C THR A 14 -10.76 15.37 -5.48
N ASN A 15 -9.74 16.03 -4.93
CA ASN A 15 -9.31 17.38 -5.30
C ASN A 15 -8.30 17.40 -6.47
N GLY A 16 -7.99 16.24 -7.06
CA GLY A 16 -7.05 16.09 -8.18
C GLY A 16 -5.57 16.10 -7.78
N ILE A 17 -5.25 16.00 -6.48
CA ILE A 17 -3.88 15.82 -6.00
C ILE A 17 -3.54 14.32 -6.02
N ASN A 18 -2.35 14.00 -6.54
CA ASN A 18 -1.86 12.63 -6.60
C ASN A 18 -0.64 12.47 -5.68
N GLY A 19 -0.75 11.54 -4.74
CA GLY A 19 0.38 11.08 -3.92
C GLY A 19 1.06 9.89 -4.59
N VAL A 20 2.39 9.79 -4.48
CA VAL A 20 3.19 8.74 -5.12
C VAL A 20 4.18 8.14 -4.14
N GLY A 21 4.14 6.81 -4.02
CA GLY A 21 5.02 6.03 -3.16
C GLY A 21 5.76 4.94 -3.93
N ILE A 22 7.03 4.72 -3.56
CA ILE A 22 7.91 3.75 -4.24
C ILE A 22 8.50 2.79 -3.21
N SER A 23 8.47 1.50 -3.53
CA SER A 23 9.07 0.46 -2.71
C SER A 23 9.61 -0.70 -3.56
N ILE A 24 10.16 -1.72 -2.91
CA ILE A 24 10.62 -2.95 -3.55
C ILE A 24 9.58 -4.03 -3.33
N GLY A 25 9.02 -4.56 -4.41
CA GLY A 25 7.92 -5.53 -4.30
C GLY A 25 7.38 -6.06 -5.61
N GLY A 26 7.56 -5.32 -6.71
CA GLY A 26 7.15 -5.73 -8.05
C GLY A 26 5.71 -6.18 -8.18
N GLU A 27 5.48 -7.06 -9.15
CA GLU A 27 4.16 -7.64 -9.44
C GLU A 27 3.44 -8.22 -8.22
N PRO A 28 4.07 -9.00 -7.32
CA PRO A 28 3.34 -9.57 -6.19
C PRO A 28 2.96 -8.51 -5.14
N ALA A 29 3.70 -7.40 -5.02
CA ALA A 29 3.26 -6.26 -4.22
C ALA A 29 2.08 -5.53 -4.89
N CYS A 30 2.13 -5.30 -6.21
CA CYS A 30 1.00 -4.73 -6.96
C CYS A 30 -0.28 -5.54 -6.73
N TYR A 31 -0.19 -6.87 -6.78
CA TYR A 31 -1.34 -7.75 -6.54
C TYR A 31 -1.95 -7.54 -5.15
N ILE A 32 -1.12 -7.44 -4.10
CA ILE A 32 -1.60 -7.21 -2.73
C ILE A 32 -2.26 -5.83 -2.62
N ILE A 33 -1.68 -4.80 -3.21
CA ILE A 33 -2.20 -3.42 -3.13
C ILE A 33 -3.55 -3.33 -3.83
N GLU A 34 -3.64 -3.85 -5.06
CA GLU A 34 -4.87 -3.81 -5.85
C GLU A 34 -5.99 -4.69 -5.29
N HIS A 35 -5.67 -5.92 -4.88
CA HIS A 35 -6.68 -6.91 -4.51
C HIS A 35 -6.97 -6.94 -3.02
N HIS A 36 -6.06 -6.44 -2.17
CA HIS A 36 -6.28 -6.34 -0.73
C HIS A 36 -6.46 -4.91 -0.27
N PHE A 37 -5.46 -4.04 -0.42
CA PHE A 37 -5.48 -2.72 0.25
C PHE A 37 -6.43 -1.70 -0.37
N SER A 38 -6.70 -1.79 -1.67
CA SER A 38 -7.58 -0.84 -2.38
C SER A 38 -8.95 -0.66 -1.72
N ARG A 39 -9.48 -1.71 -1.08
CA ARG A 39 -10.77 -1.69 -0.37
C ARG A 39 -10.76 -0.84 0.91
N PHE A 40 -9.59 -0.61 1.50
CA PHE A 40 -9.42 0.17 2.72
C PHE A 40 -9.15 1.65 2.43
N LEU A 41 -8.60 1.96 1.26
CA LEU A 41 -8.18 3.31 0.90
C LEU A 41 -9.29 4.09 0.17
N LYS A 42 -10.10 3.40 -0.64
CA LYS A 42 -11.12 4.05 -1.47
C LYS A 42 -12.25 4.62 -0.60
N GLY A 43 -12.43 5.93 -0.67
CA GLY A 43 -13.50 6.65 0.02
C GLY A 43 -13.19 7.02 1.47
N GLU A 44 -11.98 6.74 1.94
CA GLU A 44 -11.50 7.18 3.26
C GLU A 44 -10.87 8.57 3.20
N ASP A 45 -10.79 9.22 4.37
CA ASP A 45 -10.12 10.52 4.51
C ASP A 45 -8.59 10.33 4.49
N GLN A 46 -7.91 11.10 3.65
CA GLN A 46 -6.44 11.14 3.54
C GLN A 46 -5.73 11.43 4.87
N HIS A 47 -6.39 12.13 5.80
CA HIS A 47 -5.77 12.48 7.09
C HIS A 47 -5.78 11.32 8.09
N ASN A 48 -6.49 10.22 7.81
CA ASN A 48 -6.60 9.05 8.69
C ASN A 48 -5.40 8.10 8.55
N ILE A 49 -4.18 8.63 8.42
CA ILE A 49 -2.97 7.86 8.09
C ILE A 49 -2.75 6.70 9.08
N GLU A 50 -2.70 6.99 10.38
CA GLU A 50 -2.48 5.98 11.43
C GLU A 50 -3.56 4.89 11.43
N TYR A 51 -4.82 5.28 11.21
CA TYR A 51 -5.94 4.35 11.16
C TYR A 51 -5.84 3.43 9.94
N LEU A 52 -5.54 3.99 8.77
CA LEU A 52 -5.36 3.23 7.53
C LEU A 52 -4.18 2.28 7.62
N TRP A 53 -3.07 2.73 8.24
CA TRP A 53 -1.90 1.90 8.47
C TRP A 53 -2.21 0.71 9.38
N ASP A 54 -2.86 0.96 10.53
CA ASP A 54 -3.25 -0.09 11.48
C ASP A 54 -4.25 -1.08 10.86
N LEU A 55 -5.19 -0.59 10.06
CA LEU A 55 -6.16 -1.42 9.35
C LEU A 55 -5.47 -2.35 8.34
N MET A 56 -4.55 -1.82 7.53
CA MET A 56 -3.73 -2.60 6.61
C MET A 56 -2.87 -3.62 7.37
N TRP A 57 -2.17 -3.21 8.43
CA TRP A 57 -1.32 -4.10 9.24
C TRP A 57 -2.12 -5.25 9.86
N CYS A 58 -3.27 -4.96 10.47
CA CYS A 58 -4.11 -5.97 11.10
C CYS A 58 -4.69 -6.95 10.06
N SER A 59 -5.02 -6.48 8.86
CA SER A 59 -5.51 -7.32 7.76
C SER A 59 -4.48 -8.34 7.27
N LEU A 60 -3.18 -8.10 7.50
CA LEU A 60 -2.08 -8.96 7.09
C LEU A 60 -1.69 -10.04 8.10
N ILE A 61 -2.26 -10.09 9.30
CA ILE A 61 -1.79 -10.99 10.38
C ILE A 61 -1.72 -12.46 9.93
N ASN A 62 -2.61 -12.89 9.03
CA ASN A 62 -2.70 -14.28 8.57
C ASN A 62 -1.62 -14.70 7.56
N TYR A 63 -0.98 -13.76 6.85
CA TYR A 63 -0.04 -14.11 5.77
C TYR A 63 1.12 -13.10 5.59
N GLY A 64 1.26 -12.14 6.51
CA GLY A 64 2.27 -11.09 6.48
C GLY A 64 3.11 -11.03 7.76
N ARG A 65 3.05 -9.89 8.47
CA ARG A 65 3.89 -9.50 9.64
C ARG A 65 5.34 -9.14 9.32
N LYS A 66 5.93 -9.72 8.27
CA LYS A 66 7.28 -9.40 7.78
C LYS A 66 7.36 -9.62 6.26
N GLY A 67 8.37 -9.04 5.62
CA GLY A 67 8.69 -9.32 4.21
C GLY A 67 7.83 -8.54 3.22
N LEU A 68 7.47 -9.17 2.10
CA LEU A 68 6.86 -8.53 0.94
C LEU A 68 5.58 -7.74 1.27
N THR A 69 4.73 -8.29 2.13
CA THR A 69 3.47 -7.62 2.50
C THR A 69 3.70 -6.30 3.23
N ILE A 70 4.81 -6.19 3.98
CA ILE A 70 5.18 -4.95 4.66
C ILE A 70 5.74 -3.95 3.66
N GLN A 71 6.53 -4.39 2.68
CA GLN A 71 6.99 -3.52 1.60
C GLN A 71 5.82 -2.92 0.80
N ALA A 72 4.75 -3.71 0.60
CA ALA A 72 3.52 -3.24 -0.03
C ALA A 72 2.79 -2.19 0.82
N ILE A 73 2.65 -2.39 2.14
CA ILE A 73 2.10 -1.36 3.04
C ILE A 73 2.96 -0.10 2.99
N SER A 74 4.28 -0.23 3.07
CA SER A 74 5.19 0.92 3.02
C SER A 74 5.06 1.71 1.73
N ALA A 75 4.84 1.05 0.59
CA ALA A 75 4.62 1.74 -0.68
C ALA A 75 3.35 2.59 -0.66
N VAL A 76 2.26 2.07 -0.06
CA VAL A 76 0.99 2.78 0.11
C VAL A 76 1.14 3.92 1.12
N ASP A 77 1.81 3.68 2.23
CA ASP A 77 2.04 4.67 3.30
C ASP A 77 2.87 5.87 2.84
N ILE A 78 3.86 5.66 1.97
CA ILE A 78 4.62 6.76 1.35
C ILE A 78 3.76 7.52 0.33
N ALA A 79 2.76 6.88 -0.27
CA ALA A 79 1.86 7.49 -1.24
C ALA A 79 0.73 8.29 -0.59
N LEU A 80 0.38 8.00 0.67
CA LEU A 80 -0.59 8.74 1.47
C LEU A 80 0.01 10.05 2.01
#